data_AF-A0A080WRK5-F1
#
_entry.id   AF-A0A080WRK5-F1
#
_cell.length_a   1.000
_cell.length_b   1.000
_cell.length_c   1.000
_cell.angle_alpha   90.00
_cell.angle_beta   90.00
_cell.angle_gamma   90.00
#
_symmetry.space_group_name_H-M   'P 1'
#
loop_
_entity.id
_entity.type
_entity.pdbx_description
1 polymer ?
#
loop_
_entity_poly.entity_id
_entity_poly.type
_entity_poly.pdbx_seq_one_letter_code
_entity_poly.pdbx_strand_id
1 'polypeptide(L)'
;MHSIILKAAVALLGVSTAAGFSYQNSRLCLKLLAQGVEVDLPNSTDYETEQQNYWSTACTALRPDCIIAPKNARDMSRAIAAIQESKTTRFAIKSGGHSPNQLFSSIHDGVLISTRKPLCIIPIARD
;
A
#
# COMPACT_ATOMS: atom_id res chain seq x y z
N MET A 1 -33.56 15.83 45.91
CA MET A 1 -33.38 17.13 45.25
C MET A 1 -31.90 17.26 44.90
N HIS A 2 -31.64 17.25 43.59
CA HIS A 2 -30.44 17.61 42.81
C HIS A 2 -29.05 17.55 43.47
N SER A 3 -28.21 16.61 43.02
CA SER A 3 -26.76 16.81 43.01
C SER A 3 -26.17 16.37 41.68
N ILE A 4 -25.33 17.24 41.16
CA ILE A 4 -24.84 17.35 39.80
C ILE A 4 -23.60 16.45 39.69
N ILE A 5 -23.59 15.50 38.76
CA ILE A 5 -22.34 14.87 38.30
C ILE A 5 -22.18 15.18 36.82
N LEU A 6 -21.21 16.05 36.57
CA LEU A 6 -20.70 16.48 35.29
C LEU A 6 -20.30 15.24 34.47
N LYS A 7 -21.11 14.89 33.46
CA LYS A 7 -20.65 13.96 32.42
C LYS A 7 -19.62 14.73 31.60
N ALA A 8 -18.35 14.39 31.77
CA ALA A 8 -17.31 14.80 30.84
C ALA A 8 -17.69 14.25 29.45
N ALA A 9 -18.24 15.12 28.61
CA ALA A 9 -18.36 14.84 27.19
C ALA A 9 -16.95 14.92 26.62
N VAL A 10 -16.27 13.77 26.54
CA VAL A 10 -15.09 13.63 25.68
C VAL A 10 -15.61 13.79 24.26
N ALA A 11 -15.49 14.99 23.71
CA ALA A 11 -15.65 15.22 22.28
C ALA A 11 -14.51 14.46 21.59
N LEU A 12 -14.80 13.24 21.14
CA LEU A 12 -13.99 12.54 20.16
C LEU A 12 -14.02 13.40 18.89
N LEU A 13 -13.04 14.28 18.75
CA LEU A 13 -12.69 14.87 17.48
C LEU A 13 -12.40 13.70 16.55
N GLY A 14 -13.31 13.47 15.61
CA GLY A 14 -13.04 12.62 14.46
C GLY A 14 -11.90 13.23 13.68
N VAL A 15 -10.66 12.84 14.02
CA VAL A 15 -9.47 13.19 13.25
C VAL A 15 -9.46 12.29 12.02
N SER A 16 -10.25 12.65 11.02
CA SER A 16 -10.02 12.19 9.65
C SER A 16 -8.93 13.07 9.05
N THR A 17 -7.66 12.74 9.32
CA THR A 17 -6.54 13.38 8.62
C THR A 17 -5.96 12.37 7.64
N ALA A 18 -5.88 12.74 6.35
CA ALA A 18 -5.10 11.98 5.36
C ALA A 18 -3.67 11.70 5.85
N ALA A 19 -3.12 12.60 6.68
CA ALA A 19 -1.85 12.42 7.39
C ALA A 19 -1.80 11.17 8.29
N GLY A 20 -2.91 10.79 8.93
CA GLY A 20 -2.99 9.60 9.77
C GLY A 20 -2.85 8.30 8.96
N PHE A 21 -3.45 8.24 7.78
CA PHE A 21 -3.32 7.08 6.89
C PHE A 21 -1.90 6.97 6.31
N SER A 22 -1.35 8.08 5.81
CA SER A 22 0.00 8.08 5.22
C SER A 22 1.09 7.71 6.24
N TYR A 23 0.96 8.15 7.51
CA TYR A 23 1.88 7.75 8.58
C TYR A 23 1.85 6.24 8.85
N GLN A 24 0.67 5.65 8.95
CA GLN A 24 0.53 4.21 9.23
C GLN A 24 1.02 3.36 8.05
N ASN A 25 0.73 3.79 6.82
CA ASN A 25 1.25 3.15 5.62
C ASN A 25 2.78 3.23 5.61
N SER A 26 3.37 4.38 5.89
CA SER A 26 4.83 4.54 5.99
C SER A 26 5.46 3.62 7.03
N ARG A 27 4.85 3.50 8.23
CA ARG A 27 5.29 2.58 9.29
C ARG A 27 5.26 1.12 8.84
N LEU A 28 4.19 0.72 8.15
CA LEU A 28 4.07 -0.63 7.58
C LEU A 28 5.16 -0.91 6.54
N CYS A 29 5.36 0.03 5.61
CA CYS A 29 6.38 -0.07 4.56
C CYS A 29 7.79 -0.20 5.14
N LEU A 30 8.13 0.62 6.13
CA LEU A 30 9.41 0.56 6.83
C LEU A 30 9.59 -0.74 7.63
N LYS A 31 8.51 -1.27 8.25
CA LYS A 31 8.53 -2.57 8.93
C LYS A 31 8.86 -3.69 7.94
N LEU A 32 8.22 -3.71 6.77
CA LEU A 32 8.48 -4.72 5.74
C LEU A 32 9.90 -4.61 5.19
N LEU A 33 10.38 -3.38 4.95
CA LEU A 33 11.75 -3.12 4.53
C LEU A 33 12.78 -3.66 5.53
N ALA A 34 12.56 -3.43 6.83
CA ALA A 34 13.41 -3.96 7.90
C ALA A 34 13.39 -5.50 7.99
N GLN A 35 12.33 -6.15 7.50
CA GLN A 35 12.21 -7.61 7.39
C GLN A 35 12.82 -8.18 6.09
N GLY A 36 13.45 -7.32 5.26
CA GLY A 36 14.08 -7.71 4.00
C GLY A 36 13.10 -7.87 2.82
N VAL A 37 11.85 -7.41 2.96
CA VAL A 37 10.95 -7.27 1.81
C VAL A 37 11.39 -6.04 1.00
N GLU A 38 11.41 -6.15 -0.32
CA GLU A 38 11.71 -4.99 -1.17
C GLU A 38 10.52 -4.03 -1.16
N VAL A 39 10.81 -2.77 -0.85
CA VAL A 39 9.83 -1.69 -0.77
C VAL A 39 10.44 -0.44 -1.39
N ASP A 40 9.77 0.11 -2.40
CA ASP A 40 10.14 1.36 -3.04
C ASP A 40 9.40 2.51 -2.36
N LEU A 41 10.18 3.47 -1.85
CA LEU A 41 9.66 4.69 -1.21
C LEU A 41 9.54 5.82 -2.24
N PRO A 42 8.68 6.83 -1.99
CA PRO A 42 8.57 8.00 -2.86
C PRO A 42 9.93 8.64 -3.13
N ASN A 43 10.12 9.16 -4.35
CA ASN A 43 11.35 9.75 -4.87
C ASN A 43 12.51 8.75 -5.14
N SER A 44 12.29 7.43 -5.01
CA SER A 44 13.26 6.45 -5.52
C SER A 44 13.07 6.21 -7.02
N THR A 45 14.15 5.87 -7.73
CA THR A 45 14.10 5.56 -9.16
C THR A 45 13.14 4.39 -9.46
N ASP A 46 13.16 3.36 -8.63
CA ASP A 46 12.28 2.20 -8.77
C ASP A 46 10.81 2.56 -8.57
N TYR A 47 10.51 3.43 -7.59
CA TYR A 47 9.16 3.94 -7.36
C TYR A 47 8.66 4.69 -8.61
N GLU A 48 9.43 5.66 -9.11
CA GLU A 48 9.01 6.44 -10.27
C GLU A 48 8.85 5.57 -11.51
N THR A 49 9.77 4.63 -11.73
CA THR A 49 9.69 3.70 -12.86
C THR A 49 8.40 2.89 -12.83
N GLU A 50 8.07 2.31 -11.67
CA GLU A 50 6.85 1.51 -11.53
C GLU A 50 5.59 2.38 -11.60
N GLN A 51 5.63 3.60 -11.07
CA GLN A 51 4.52 4.54 -11.09
C GLN A 51 4.22 5.07 -12.49
N GLN A 52 5.23 5.26 -13.34
CA GLN A 52 5.05 5.66 -14.73
C GLN A 52 4.65 4.50 -15.66
N ASN A 53 4.81 3.26 -15.22
CA ASN A 53 4.52 2.07 -16.01
C ASN A 53 3.03 1.67 -15.99
N TYR A 54 2.12 2.57 -16.36
CA TYR A 54 0.72 2.24 -16.60
C TYR A 54 0.33 2.55 -18.04
N TRP A 55 -0.63 1.80 -18.56
CA TRP A 55 -1.24 2.15 -19.84
C TRP A 55 -2.13 3.40 -19.72
N SER A 56 -2.85 3.55 -18.60
CA SER A 56 -3.73 4.69 -18.35
C SER A 56 -3.01 5.79 -17.57
N THR A 57 -2.99 7.00 -18.14
CA THR A 57 -2.46 8.20 -17.49
C THR A 57 -3.21 8.56 -16.20
N ALA A 58 -4.51 8.26 -16.16
CA ALA A 58 -5.34 8.46 -14.97
C ALA A 58 -4.93 7.53 -13.81
N CYS A 59 -4.39 6.34 -14.12
CA CYS A 59 -3.81 5.42 -13.13
C CYS A 59 -2.41 5.87 -12.69
N THR A 60 -1.59 6.38 -13.62
CA THR A 60 -0.27 7.00 -13.32
C THR A 60 -0.39 8.16 -12.33
N ALA A 61 -1.49 8.91 -12.34
CA ALA A 61 -1.72 10.02 -11.43
C ALA A 61 -1.98 9.58 -9.97
N LEU A 62 -2.42 8.33 -9.73
CA LEU A 62 -2.72 7.83 -8.38
C LEU A 62 -1.45 7.23 -7.77
N ARG A 63 -0.82 8.02 -6.90
CA ARG A 63 0.49 7.72 -6.32
C ARG A 63 0.32 7.10 -4.91
N PRO A 64 0.81 5.88 -4.67
CA PRO A 64 0.71 5.21 -3.38
C PRO A 64 1.74 5.77 -2.38
N ASP A 65 1.52 5.56 -1.08
CA ASP A 65 2.46 5.97 -0.03
C ASP A 65 3.79 5.20 -0.12
N CYS A 66 3.74 3.94 -0.58
CA CYS A 66 4.91 3.15 -0.96
C CYS A 66 4.50 2.03 -1.93
N ILE A 67 5.49 1.43 -2.59
CA ILE A 67 5.30 0.25 -3.44
C ILE A 67 6.03 -0.94 -2.83
N ILE A 68 5.29 -1.98 -2.45
CA ILE A 68 5.84 -3.25 -1.99
C ILE A 68 6.07 -4.11 -3.24
N ALA A 69 7.29 -4.62 -3.42
CA ALA A 69 7.67 -5.43 -4.58
C ALA A 69 8.14 -6.84 -4.14
N PRO A 70 7.21 -7.75 -3.75
CA PRO A 70 7.57 -9.06 -3.24
C PRO A 70 8.33 -9.90 -4.26
N LYS A 71 9.41 -10.57 -3.85
CA LYS A 71 10.22 -11.42 -4.76
C LYS A 71 9.74 -12.86 -4.84
N ASN A 72 8.93 -13.28 -3.88
CA ASN A 72 8.48 -14.66 -3.71
C ASN A 72 7.19 -14.70 -2.89
N ALA A 73 6.57 -15.88 -2.79
CA ALA A 73 5.32 -16.07 -2.07
C ALA A 73 5.43 -15.76 -0.55
N ARG A 74 6.61 -15.93 0.05
CA ARG A 74 6.84 -15.60 1.47
C ARG A 74 6.77 -14.09 1.68
N ASP A 75 7.43 -13.31 0.83
CA ASP A 75 7.38 -11.84 0.88
C ASP A 75 5.94 -11.34 0.67
N MET A 76 5.21 -11.96 -0.28
CA MET A 76 3.80 -11.63 -0.54
C MET A 76 2.93 -11.91 0.68
N SER A 77 3.10 -13.07 1.31
CA SER A 77 2.40 -13.43 2.54
C SER A 77 2.69 -12.44 3.68
N ARG A 78 3.96 -12.03 3.87
CA ARG A 78 4.32 -11.00 4.85
C ARG A 78 3.64 -9.65 4.57
N ALA A 79 3.59 -9.23 3.31
CA ALA A 79 2.95 -7.98 2.93
C ALA A 79 1.45 -7.98 3.28
N ILE A 80 0.74 -9.06 2.91
CA ILE A 80 -0.69 -9.20 3.21
C ILE A 80 -0.95 -9.28 4.71
N ALA A 81 -0.14 -10.02 5.45
CA ALA A 81 -0.25 -10.09 6.91
C ALA A 81 -0.06 -8.71 7.56
N ALA A 82 0.96 -7.95 7.15
CA ALA A 82 1.20 -6.60 7.66
C ALA A 82 0.04 -5.63 7.36
N ILE A 83 -0.54 -5.72 6.16
CA ILE A 83 -1.73 -4.93 5.78
C ILE A 83 -2.93 -5.30 6.66
N GLN A 84 -3.15 -6.60 6.90
CA GLN A 84 -4.21 -7.08 7.78
C GLN A 84 -4.03 -6.59 9.22
N GLU A 85 -2.79 -6.63 9.75
CA GLU A 85 -2.46 -6.12 11.09
C GLU A 85 -2.75 -4.61 11.25
N SER A 86 -2.55 -3.82 10.19
CA SER A 86 -2.81 -2.37 10.17
C SER A 86 -4.30 -2.03 10.33
N LYS A 87 -5.20 -2.91 9.90
CA LYS A 87 -6.68 -2.73 9.87
C LYS A 87 -7.21 -1.55 9.04
N THR A 88 -6.35 -0.60 8.67
CA THR A 88 -6.71 0.68 8.07
C THR A 88 -5.99 0.94 6.76
N THR A 89 -4.88 0.26 6.50
CA THR A 89 -4.13 0.35 5.25
C THR A 89 -4.96 -0.22 4.11
N ARG A 90 -5.32 0.65 3.15
CA ARG A 90 -5.85 0.23 1.86
C ARG A 90 -4.70 -0.18 0.95
N PHE A 91 -4.97 -1.10 0.04
CA PHE A 91 -3.98 -1.53 -0.93
C PHE A 91 -4.59 -1.80 -2.30
N ALA A 92 -3.75 -1.72 -3.33
CA ALA A 92 -4.05 -2.20 -4.68
C ALA A 92 -2.96 -3.18 -5.11
N ILE A 93 -3.28 -4.07 -6.05
CA ILE A 93 -2.32 -5.00 -6.63
C ILE A 93 -2.15 -4.66 -8.11
N LYS A 94 -0.89 -4.50 -8.53
CA LYS A 94 -0.52 -4.24 -9.92
C LYS A 94 0.34 -5.37 -10.46
N SER A 95 -0.08 -5.92 -11.59
CA SER A 95 0.74 -6.79 -12.44
C SER A 95 1.23 -6.00 -13.66
N GLY A 96 0.68 -6.23 -14.85
CA GLY A 96 1.07 -5.48 -16.06
C GLY A 96 0.58 -4.03 -16.16
N GLY A 97 -0.34 -3.57 -15.30
CA GLY A 97 -0.77 -2.16 -15.30
C GLY A 97 -1.68 -1.72 -16.47
N HIS A 98 -2.33 -2.65 -17.17
CA HIS A 98 -3.24 -2.36 -18.28
C HIS A 98 -4.69 -2.05 -17.88
N SER A 99 -5.04 -2.11 -16.59
CA SER A 99 -6.39 -1.71 -16.17
C SER A 99 -6.53 -0.18 -16.27
N PRO A 100 -7.52 0.34 -17.03
CA PRO A 100 -7.76 1.78 -17.08
C PRO A 100 -8.58 2.29 -15.89
N ASN A 101 -9.19 1.37 -15.11
CA ASN A 101 -10.03 1.71 -13.97
C ASN A 101 -9.17 2.20 -12.80
N GLN A 102 -9.42 3.45 -12.39
CA GLN A 102 -8.81 4.04 -11.21
C GLN A 102 -9.17 3.24 -9.94
N LEU A 103 -8.24 3.16 -8.99
CA LEU A 103 -8.42 2.47 -7.70
C LEU A 103 -8.51 0.92 -7.78
N PHE A 104 -8.27 0.33 -8.95
CA PHE A 104 -8.21 -1.14 -9.11
C PHE A 104 -6.77 -1.65 -9.04
N SER A 105 -5.94 -1.27 -10.02
CA SER A 105 -4.51 -1.61 -10.05
C SER A 105 -3.60 -0.44 -9.69
N SER A 106 -4.18 0.67 -9.25
CA SER A 106 -3.52 1.91 -8.85
C SER A 106 -4.19 2.43 -7.59
N ILE A 107 -3.49 3.21 -6.76
CA ILE A 107 -4.04 3.70 -5.49
C ILE A 107 -3.32 4.97 -5.04
N HIS A 108 -4.02 5.84 -4.34
CA HIS A 108 -3.48 6.91 -3.50
C HIS A 108 -3.95 6.71 -2.06
N ASP A 109 -3.29 7.30 -1.06
CA ASP A 109 -3.60 7.12 0.37
C ASP A 109 -3.72 5.62 0.75
N GLY A 110 -2.69 4.87 0.40
CA GLY A 110 -2.63 3.41 0.46
C GLY A 110 -1.30 2.88 -0.06
N VAL A 111 -1.09 1.57 0.03
CA VAL A 111 0.12 0.90 -0.45
C VAL A 111 -0.15 0.15 -1.75
N LEU A 112 0.80 0.15 -2.67
CA LEU A 112 0.72 -0.66 -3.89
C LEU A 112 1.52 -1.93 -3.71
N ILE A 113 0.96 -3.09 -4.07
CA ILE A 113 1.73 -4.32 -4.24
C ILE A 113 2.00 -4.50 -5.72
N SER A 114 3.25 -4.38 -6.14
CA SER A 114 3.68 -4.62 -7.52
C SER A 114 4.23 -6.04 -7.66
N THR A 115 3.73 -6.77 -8.66
CA THR A 115 4.26 -8.09 -9.05
C THR A 115 5.33 -7.99 -10.14
N ARG A 116 6.04 -6.85 -10.26
CA ARG A 116 7.11 -6.63 -11.26
C ARG A 116 8.30 -7.58 -11.09
N LYS A 117 8.52 -8.07 -9.87
CA LYS A 117 9.53 -9.07 -9.55
C LYS A 117 9.01 -10.47 -9.90
N PRO A 118 9.87 -11.48 -10.12
CA PRO A 118 9.47 -12.79 -10.62
C PRO A 118 8.67 -13.60 -9.58
N LEU A 119 7.39 -13.26 -9.43
CA LEU A 119 6.37 -14.09 -8.77
C LEU A 119 5.74 -15.08 -9.76
N CYS A 120 5.68 -14.70 -11.04
CA CYS A 120 5.20 -15.53 -12.14
C CYS A 120 6.40 -16.02 -12.97
N ILE A 121 7.04 -17.09 -12.49
CA ILE A 121 7.95 -17.86 -13.35
C ILE A 121 7.08 -18.75 -14.24
N ILE A 122 7.10 -18.52 -15.55
CA ILE A 122 6.55 -19.46 -16.53
C ILE A 122 7.74 -20.31 -17.00
N PRO A 123 7.98 -21.50 -16.40
CA PRO A 123 9.01 -22.39 -16.92
C PRO A 123 8.57 -22.83 -18.31
N ILE A 124 9.32 -22.41 -19.34
CA ILE A 124 9.20 -23.02 -20.66
C ILE A 124 9.90 -24.37 -20.54
N ALA A 125 9.12 -25.44 -20.44
CA ALA A 125 9.65 -26.79 -20.61
C ALA A 125 10.22 -26.86 -22.03
N ARG A 126 11.55 -26.90 -22.14
CA ARG A 126 12.19 -27.42 -23.34
C ARG A 126 12.29 -28.91 -23.13
N ASP A 127 11.51 -29.64 -23.90
CA ASP A 127 11.72 -31.05 -24.22
C ASP A 127 13.09 -31.27 -24.89
#